data_AF-A0A1M5E1Z1-F1
#
_entry.id   AF-A0A1M5E1Z1-F1
#
_cell.length_a   1.000
_cell.length_b   1.000
_cell.length_c   1.000
_cell.angle_alpha   90.00
_cell.angle_beta   90.00
_cell.angle_gamma   90.00
#
_symmetry.space_group_name_H-M   'P 1'
#
loop_
_entity.id
_entity.type
_entity.pdbx_description
1 polymer ?
#
loop_
_entity_poly.entity_id
_entity_poly.type
_entity_poly.pdbx_seq_one_letter_code
_entity_poly.pdbx_strand_id
1 'polypeptide(L)'
;MNLIPLHGVRDLHKFDTLIDSISLYGWRGAPLVKWGSDLLTGSHRYAACRALGWSDNDIPVIDIEDVFAEAGLNWAVLYAEHRVQQPEVDDWDILVELLSKLPPEIVKKYGMEIYV
;
A
#
# COMPACT_ATOMS: atom_id res chain seq x y z
N MET A 1 -15.07 -3.01 3.96
CA MET A 1 -13.89 -2.28 4.47
C MET A 1 -14.06 -0.81 4.11
N ASN A 2 -13.34 0.12 4.74
CA ASN A 2 -13.27 1.51 4.28
C ASN A 2 -11.80 1.81 3.96
N LEU A 3 -11.44 1.79 2.69
CA LEU A 3 -10.07 2.01 2.22
C LEU A 3 -9.87 3.48 1.84
N ILE A 4 -8.81 4.09 2.39
CA ILE A 4 -8.50 5.51 2.24
C ILE A 4 -7.15 5.66 1.54
N PRO A 5 -7.09 6.07 0.27
CA PRO A 5 -5.82 6.38 -0.39
C PRO A 5 -5.08 7.51 0.30
N LEU A 6 -3.78 7.32 0.60
CA LEU A 6 -2.93 8.38 1.14
C LEU A 6 -2.86 9.64 0.25
N HIS A 7 -3.06 9.46 -1.04
CA HIS A 7 -3.17 10.57 -1.97
C HIS A 7 -4.17 10.25 -3.08
N GLY A 8 -4.79 11.31 -3.62
CA GLY A 8 -5.66 11.20 -4.78
C GLY A 8 -4.92 10.86 -6.08
N VAL A 9 -5.69 10.67 -7.14
CA VAL A 9 -5.18 10.50 -8.51
C VAL A 9 -4.47 11.77 -8.95
N ARG A 10 -3.17 11.66 -9.29
CA ARG A 10 -2.34 12.79 -9.75
C ARG A 10 -2.10 12.80 -11.26
N ASP A 11 -2.35 11.67 -11.91
CA ASP A 11 -2.09 11.46 -13.34
C ASP A 11 -3.36 10.83 -13.94
N LEU A 12 -4.09 11.65 -14.68
CA LEU A 12 -5.36 11.26 -15.31
C LEU A 12 -5.13 10.31 -16.47
N HIS A 13 -4.05 10.47 -17.25
CA HIS A 13 -3.76 9.57 -18.36
C HIS A 13 -3.44 8.15 -17.87
N LYS A 14 -2.65 8.05 -16.79
CA LYS A 14 -2.39 6.78 -16.12
C LYS A 14 -3.67 6.16 -15.55
N PHE A 15 -4.55 6.99 -15.00
CA PHE A 15 -5.84 6.54 -14.48
C PHE A 15 -6.75 5.97 -15.58
N ASP A 16 -6.90 6.66 -16.71
CA ASP A 16 -7.71 6.20 -17.85
C ASP A 16 -7.16 4.87 -18.41
N THR A 17 -5.83 4.80 -18.57
CA THR A 17 -5.15 3.56 -19.00
C THR A 17 -5.40 2.39 -18.05
N LEU A 18 -5.48 2.66 -16.74
CA LEU A 18 -5.78 1.63 -15.73
C LEU A 18 -7.25 1.20 -15.77
N ILE A 19 -8.19 2.11 -16.02
CA ILE A 19 -9.60 1.76 -16.24
C ILE A 19 -9.72 0.79 -17.40
N ASP A 20 -9.15 1.13 -18.56
CA ASP A 20 -9.21 0.28 -19.75
C ASP A 20 -8.59 -1.09 -19.50
N SER A 21 -7.42 -1.12 -18.88
CA SER A 21 -6.71 -2.36 -18.55
C SER A 21 -7.50 -3.25 -17.59
N ILE A 22 -8.04 -2.69 -16.50
CA ILE A 22 -8.79 -3.44 -15.49
C ILE A 22 -10.14 -3.90 -16.06
N SER A 23 -10.79 -3.09 -16.89
CA SER A 23 -12.04 -3.45 -17.56
C SER A 23 -11.86 -4.66 -18.48
N LEU A 24 -10.76 -4.68 -19.26
CA LEU A 24 -10.49 -5.76 -20.22
C LEU A 24 -9.95 -7.04 -19.58
N TYR A 25 -9.12 -6.90 -18.54
CA TYR A 25 -8.31 -8.01 -18.05
C TYR A 25 -8.50 -8.35 -16.56
N GLY A 26 -9.35 -7.60 -15.86
CA GLY A 26 -9.44 -7.63 -14.41
C GLY A 26 -8.18 -7.10 -13.73
N TRP A 27 -8.04 -7.40 -12.43
CA TRP A 27 -6.87 -7.00 -11.66
C TRP A 27 -5.60 -7.70 -12.16
N ARG A 28 -4.54 -6.92 -12.37
CA ARG A 28 -3.20 -7.44 -12.67
C ARG A 28 -2.13 -6.75 -11.83
N GLY A 29 -1.18 -7.56 -11.36
CA GLY A 29 -0.07 -7.09 -10.53
C GLY A 29 -0.30 -7.29 -9.04
N ALA A 30 0.60 -6.71 -8.24
CA ALA A 30 0.61 -6.88 -6.80
C ALA A 30 -0.66 -6.33 -6.14
N PRO A 31 -1.13 -6.92 -5.02
CA PRO A 31 -2.19 -6.34 -4.22
C PRO A 31 -1.80 -4.94 -3.73
N LEU A 32 -2.79 -4.13 -3.37
CA LEU A 32 -2.55 -2.86 -2.69
C LEU A 32 -2.10 -3.11 -1.26
N VAL A 33 -1.12 -2.36 -0.78
CA VAL A 33 -0.69 -2.45 0.62
C VAL A 33 -1.48 -1.45 1.44
N LYS A 34 -2.04 -1.91 2.56
CA LYS A 34 -2.69 -1.04 3.55
C LYS A 34 -2.01 -1.08 4.91
N TRP A 35 -2.18 -0.01 5.67
CA TRP A 35 -1.94 0.03 7.10
C TRP A 35 -3.18 0.59 7.78
N GLY A 36 -3.87 -0.24 8.57
CA GLY A 36 -5.20 0.11 9.08
C GLY A 36 -6.20 0.32 7.94
N SER A 37 -6.77 1.53 7.83
CA SER A 37 -7.64 1.91 6.71
C SER A 37 -6.89 2.52 5.53
N ASP A 38 -5.63 2.90 5.70
CA ASP A 38 -4.92 3.74 4.74
C ASP A 38 -4.22 2.88 3.70
N LEU A 39 -4.45 3.18 2.42
CA LEU A 39 -3.76 2.54 1.29
C LEU A 39 -2.44 3.24 1.05
N LEU A 40 -1.35 2.53 1.34
CA LEU A 40 0.03 2.99 1.15
C LEU A 40 0.43 2.98 -0.33
N THR A 41 -0.15 2.08 -1.12
CA THR A 41 0.18 1.94 -2.54
C THR A 41 -1.07 1.94 -3.44
N GLY A 42 -0.83 2.29 -4.71
CA GLY A 42 -1.78 2.05 -5.81
C GLY A 42 -3.08 2.86 -5.79
N SER A 43 -3.04 4.12 -5.33
CA SER A 43 -4.19 5.04 -5.37
C SER A 43 -4.86 5.14 -6.75
N HIS A 44 -4.10 5.17 -7.85
CA HIS A 44 -4.67 5.14 -9.21
C HIS A 44 -5.42 3.84 -9.52
N ARG A 45 -4.88 2.69 -9.09
CA ARG A 45 -5.52 1.38 -9.30
C ARG A 45 -6.79 1.26 -8.49
N TYR A 46 -6.75 1.69 -7.23
CA TYR A 46 -7.93 1.79 -6.38
C TYR A 46 -9.00 2.66 -7.04
N ALA A 47 -8.66 3.88 -7.44
CA ALA A 47 -9.60 4.80 -8.08
C ALA A 47 -10.20 4.20 -9.37
N ALA A 48 -9.38 3.53 -10.20
CA ALA A 48 -9.86 2.88 -11.42
C ALA A 48 -10.86 1.75 -11.11
N CYS A 49 -10.58 0.89 -10.13
CA CYS A 49 -11.54 -0.13 -9.66
C CYS A 49 -12.85 0.51 -9.16
N ARG A 50 -12.77 1.58 -8.37
CA ARG A 50 -13.95 2.31 -7.89
C ARG A 50 -14.77 2.89 -9.04
N ALA A 51 -14.12 3.44 -10.07
CA ALA A 51 -14.80 3.96 -11.26
C ALA A 51 -15.51 2.86 -12.07
N LEU A 52 -14.97 1.63 -12.04
CA LEU A 52 -15.58 0.44 -12.63
C LEU A 52 -16.65 -0.21 -11.73
N GLY A 53 -16.97 0.38 -10.58
CA GLY A 53 -18.01 -0.11 -9.67
C GLY A 53 -17.60 -1.25 -8.76
N TRP A 54 -16.30 -1.54 -8.64
CA TRP A 54 -15.81 -2.58 -7.73
C TRP A 54 -16.00 -2.16 -6.28
N SER A 55 -16.45 -3.09 -5.44
CA SER A 55 -16.46 -2.90 -3.99
C SER A 55 -15.04 -3.07 -3.43
N ASP A 56 -14.80 -2.58 -2.21
CA ASP A 56 -13.49 -2.75 -1.56
C ASP A 56 -13.12 -4.22 -1.37
N ASN A 57 -14.12 -5.12 -1.29
CA ASN A 57 -13.90 -6.55 -1.15
C ASN A 57 -13.46 -7.21 -2.47
N ASP A 58 -13.68 -6.56 -3.60
CA ASP A 58 -13.27 -7.07 -4.91
C ASP A 58 -11.83 -6.66 -5.28
N ILE A 59 -11.27 -5.69 -4.55
CA ILE A 59 -9.94 -5.15 -4.79
C ILE A 59 -8.92 -5.98 -4.00
N PRO A 60 -7.90 -6.57 -4.64
CA PRO A 60 -6.84 -7.29 -3.94
C PRO A 60 -6.03 -6.33 -3.04
N VAL A 61 -6.08 -6.59 -1.74
CA VAL A 61 -5.37 -5.81 -0.71
C VAL A 61 -4.63 -6.77 0.22
N ILE A 62 -3.46 -6.34 0.70
CA ILE A 62 -2.64 -7.01 1.71
C ILE A 62 -2.34 -6.04 2.84
N ASP A 63 -2.35 -6.53 4.08
CA ASP A 63 -1.95 -5.77 5.26
C ASP A 63 -0.42 -5.64 5.33
N ILE A 64 0.10 -4.48 5.77
CA ILE A 64 1.54 -4.25 5.91
C ILE A 64 2.19 -5.28 6.84
N GLU A 65 1.47 -5.74 7.85
CA GLU A 65 1.86 -6.83 8.74
C GLU A 65 2.24 -8.09 7.97
N ASP A 66 1.43 -8.50 7.00
CA ASP A 66 1.66 -9.69 6.19
C ASP A 66 2.85 -9.50 5.23
N VAL A 67 3.04 -8.27 4.73
CA VAL A 67 4.19 -7.93 3.88
C VAL A 67 5.50 -8.04 4.66
N PHE A 68 5.53 -7.55 5.90
CA PHE A 68 6.69 -7.72 6.79
C PHE A 68 6.90 -9.17 7.19
N ALA A 69 5.82 -9.92 7.46
CA ALA A 69 5.90 -11.33 7.78
C ALA A 69 6.52 -12.15 6.64
N GLU A 70 6.22 -11.84 5.38
CA GLU A 70 6.87 -12.47 4.22
C GLU A 70 8.39 -12.23 4.21
N ALA A 71 8.84 -11.07 4.65
CA ALA A 71 10.27 -10.74 4.79
C ALA A 71 10.92 -11.38 6.04
N GLY A 72 10.18 -12.16 6.84
CA GLY A 72 10.65 -12.70 8.11
C GLY A 72 10.75 -11.65 9.23
N LEU A 73 10.09 -10.51 9.07
CA LEU A 73 10.04 -9.42 10.04
C LEU A 73 8.70 -9.39 10.77
N ASN A 74 8.67 -8.85 11.98
CA ASN A 74 7.44 -8.67 12.75
C ASN A 74 7.11 -7.19 12.87
N TRP A 75 6.13 -6.74 12.06
CA TRP A 75 5.69 -5.33 12.04
C TRP A 75 5.29 -4.82 13.42
N ALA A 76 4.44 -5.56 14.15
CA ALA A 76 3.92 -5.11 15.44
C ALA A 76 5.03 -4.93 16.49
N VAL A 77 6.04 -5.82 16.49
CA VAL A 77 7.21 -5.72 17.37
C VAL A 77 8.06 -4.51 16.97
N LEU A 78 8.41 -4.40 15.69
CA LEU A 78 9.24 -3.30 15.19
C LEU A 78 8.59 -1.94 15.43
N TYR A 79 7.31 -1.80 15.12
CA TYR A 79 6.55 -0.58 15.33
C TYR A 79 6.46 -0.23 16.82
N ALA A 80 6.15 -1.20 17.69
CA ALA A 80 6.10 -0.96 19.14
C ALA A 80 7.46 -0.53 19.71
N GLU A 81 8.56 -1.17 19.29
CA GLU A 81 9.92 -0.79 19.69
C GLU A 81 10.26 0.65 19.29
N HIS A 82 9.93 1.04 18.05
CA HIS A 82 10.12 2.42 17.58
C HIS A 82 9.29 3.42 18.40
N ARG A 83 8.01 3.14 18.68
CA ARG A 83 7.17 4.06 19.49
C ARG A 83 7.65 4.21 20.92
N VAL A 84 8.24 3.17 21.51
CA VAL A 84 8.84 3.26 22.87
C VAL A 84 10.12 4.08 22.85
N GLN A 85 10.98 3.91 21.85
CA GLN A 85 12.26 4.61 21.74
C GLN A 85 12.11 6.06 21.30
N GLN A 86 11.10 6.34 20.47
CA GLN A 86 10.89 7.61 19.79
C GLN A 86 9.42 8.06 19.88
N PRO A 87 8.91 8.37 21.10
CA PRO A 87 7.49 8.64 21.31
C PRO A 87 6.98 9.93 20.65
N GLU A 88 7.89 10.87 20.34
CA GLU A 88 7.56 12.15 19.70
C GLU A 88 7.58 12.07 18.16
N VAL A 89 8.06 10.97 17.58
CA VAL A 89 8.13 10.80 16.12
C VAL A 89 6.78 10.37 15.60
N ASP A 90 6.32 11.02 14.53
CA ASP A 90 5.03 10.72 13.95
C ASP A 90 5.01 9.35 13.25
N ASP A 91 3.79 8.87 12.99
CA ASP A 91 3.57 7.55 12.39
C ASP A 91 4.13 7.42 10.97
N TRP A 92 4.23 8.52 10.25
CA TRP A 92 4.72 8.53 8.88
C TRP A 92 6.23 8.35 8.84
N ASP A 93 6.97 9.05 9.70
CA ASP A 93 8.42 8.93 9.81
C ASP A 93 8.81 7.51 10.26
N ILE A 94 8.08 6.92 11.21
CA ILE A 94 8.30 5.53 11.63
C ILE A 94 8.02 4.56 10.48
N LEU A 95 6.94 4.77 9.71
CA LEU A 95 6.65 3.94 8.55
C LEU A 95 7.80 3.98 7.53
N VAL A 96 8.30 5.18 7.17
CA VAL A 96 9.42 5.33 6.23
C VAL A 96 10.67 4.61 6.74
N GLU A 97 11.00 4.78 8.02
CA GLU A 97 12.15 4.09 8.62
C GLU A 97 11.97 2.56 8.60
N LEU A 98 10.79 2.05 8.94
CA LEU A 98 10.53 0.62 8.93
C LEU A 98 10.51 0.02 7.51
N LEU A 99 9.99 0.74 6.52
CA LEU A 99 10.03 0.32 5.12
C LEU A 99 11.47 0.16 4.62
N SER A 100 12.42 0.95 5.13
CA SER A 100 13.85 0.80 4.80
C SER A 100 14.47 -0.52 5.29
N LYS A 101 13.80 -1.23 6.22
CA LYS A 101 14.24 -2.54 6.72
C LYS A 101 13.80 -3.69 5.81
N LEU A 102 12.89 -3.45 4.88
CA LEU A 102 12.40 -4.49 3.97
C LEU A 102 13.46 -4.82 2.91
N PRO A 103 13.60 -6.09 2.53
CA PRO A 103 14.44 -6.47 1.40
C PRO A 103 13.97 -5.79 0.10
N PRO A 104 14.89 -5.33 -0.77
CA PRO A 104 14.55 -4.62 -2.01
C PRO A 104 13.58 -5.39 -2.93
N GLU A 105 13.67 -6.72 -2.94
CA GLU A 105 12.78 -7.59 -3.70
C GLU A 105 11.33 -7.55 -3.18
N ILE A 106 11.12 -7.42 -1.87
CA ILE A 106 9.79 -7.28 -1.26
C ILE A 106 9.24 -5.89 -1.56
N VAL A 107 10.07 -4.85 -1.42
CA VAL A 107 9.71 -3.47 -1.77
C VAL A 107 9.22 -3.39 -3.22
N LYS A 108 10.01 -3.94 -4.16
CA LYS A 108 9.66 -3.98 -5.58
C LYS A 108 8.43 -4.82 -5.86
N LYS A 109 8.29 -5.98 -5.20
CA LYS A 109 7.14 -6.88 -5.37
C LYS A 109 5.83 -6.17 -5.08
N TYR A 110 5.76 -5.36 -4.03
CA TYR A 110 4.52 -4.68 -3.60
C TYR A 110 4.39 -3.22 -4.04
N GLY A 111 5.40 -2.70 -4.75
CA GLY A 111 5.42 -1.30 -5.21
C GLY A 111 5.49 -0.30 -4.06
N MET A 112 6.23 -0.64 -3.00
CA MET A 112 6.44 0.19 -1.81
C MET A 112 7.69 1.08 -1.94
N GLU A 113 8.03 1.49 -3.16
CA GLU A 113 9.11 2.43 -3.46
C GLU A 113 8.72 3.87 -3.03
N ILE A 114 7.93 3.98 -1.97
CA ILE A 114 7.42 5.24 -1.41
C ILE A 114 8.65 6.03 -0.98
N TYR A 115 8.89 7.16 -1.66
CA TYR A 115 9.98 8.12 -1.50
C TYR A 115 10.82 7.94 -0.22
N VAL A 116 11.85 7.09 -0.32
CA VAL A 116 13.05 7.15 0.51
C VAL A 116 14.10 7.94 -0.26
#